data_AF-A0A1E5AEY5-F1
#
_entry.id   AF-A0A1E5AEY5-F1
#
_cell.length_a   1.000
_cell.length_b   1.000
_cell.length_c   1.000
_cell.angle_alpha   90.00
_cell.angle_beta   90.00
_cell.angle_gamma   90.00
#
_symmetry.space_group_name_H-M   'P 1'
#
loop_
_entity.id
_entity.type
_entity.pdbx_description
1 polymer ?
#
loop_
_entity_poly.entity_id
_entity_poly.type
_entity_poly.pdbx_seq_one_letter_code
_entity_poly.pdbx_strand_id
1 'polypeptide(L)'
;MDVKLVKDFVVAGHKNLPLVKEMLNEHPNLIYSRYDWGNADFEEAIEGAGHLGNKEIANYLISQGARVNLFVLTMLGKTELVRPVLEAYPKLIFAKGAHGFTLLHHAKIGGADELFDYLQDKGLKKTHIKIK
;
A
#
# COMPACT_ATOMS: atom_id res chain seq x y z
N MET A 1 -5.32 16.64 13.28
CA MET A 1 -6.45 16.14 12.48
C MET A 1 -7.35 15.33 13.40
N ASP A 2 -8.66 15.34 13.18
CA ASP A 2 -9.57 14.47 13.95
C ASP A 2 -9.28 12.98 13.63
N VAL A 3 -9.20 12.14 14.67
CA VAL A 3 -8.80 10.72 14.52
C VAL A 3 -9.86 9.93 13.76
N LYS A 4 -11.14 10.22 13.98
CA LYS A 4 -12.24 9.56 13.28
C LYS A 4 -12.20 9.93 11.79
N LEU A 5 -11.95 11.19 11.47
CA LEU A 5 -11.80 11.64 10.08
C LEU A 5 -10.65 10.92 9.37
N VAL A 6 -9.49 10.78 10.03
CA VAL A 6 -8.36 10.02 9.48
C VAL A 6 -8.73 8.55 9.25
N LYS A 7 -9.40 7.92 10.22
CA LYS A 7 -9.88 6.54 10.08
C LYS A 7 -10.83 6.38 8.89
N ASP A 8 -11.81 7.27 8.78
CA ASP A 8 -12.83 7.23 7.72
C ASP A 8 -12.17 7.37 6.34
N PHE A 9 -11.15 8.23 6.22
CA PHE A 9 -10.39 8.40 4.97
C PHE A 9 -9.57 7.15 4.60
N VAL A 10 -8.89 6.54 5.57
CA VAL A 10 -8.14 5.28 5.35
C VAL A 10 -9.09 4.16 4.94
N VAL A 11 -10.24 4.03 5.61
CA VAL A 11 -11.29 3.06 5.25
C VAL A 11 -11.84 3.32 3.85
N ALA A 12 -12.06 4.59 3.47
CA ALA A 12 -12.49 4.95 2.12
C ALA A 12 -11.45 4.52 1.07
N GLY A 13 -10.15 4.70 1.35
CA GLY A 13 -9.03 4.27 0.53
C GLY A 13 -9.07 2.79 0.13
N HIS A 14 -9.72 1.94 0.93
CA HIS A 14 -9.87 0.54 0.60
C HIS A 14 -10.71 0.29 -0.65
N LYS A 15 -11.76 1.08 -0.94
CA LYS A 15 -12.69 0.76 -2.05
C LYS A 15 -13.62 1.87 -2.53
N ASN A 16 -13.66 3.03 -1.89
CA ASN A 16 -14.66 4.07 -2.17
C ASN A 16 -14.01 5.31 -2.80
N LEU A 17 -13.72 5.26 -4.10
CA LEU A 17 -13.11 6.38 -4.83
C LEU A 17 -13.94 7.68 -4.75
N PRO A 18 -15.29 7.68 -4.91
CA PRO A 18 -16.08 8.89 -4.74
C PRO A 18 -15.87 9.56 -3.39
N LEU A 19 -15.90 8.79 -2.30
CA LEU A 19 -15.68 9.33 -0.95
C LEU A 19 -14.24 9.80 -0.74
N VAL A 20 -13.24 9.08 -1.29
CA VAL A 20 -11.84 9.53 -1.25
C VAL A 20 -11.70 10.90 -1.92
N LYS A 21 -12.33 11.12 -3.08
CA LYS A 21 -12.32 12.40 -3.80
C LYS A 21 -12.99 13.52 -2.98
N GLU A 22 -14.16 13.23 -2.43
CA GLU A 22 -14.93 14.16 -1.59
C GLU A 22 -14.11 14.61 -0.36
N MET A 23 -13.66 13.65 0.45
CA MET A 23 -12.90 13.94 1.66
C MET A 23 -11.59 14.67 1.38
N LEU A 24 -10.91 14.33 0.28
CA LEU A 24 -9.64 14.97 -0.07
C LEU A 24 -9.83 16.41 -0.59
N ASN A 25 -10.95 16.68 -1.28
CA ASN A 25 -11.32 18.03 -1.68
C ASN A 25 -11.60 18.92 -0.45
N GLU A 26 -12.29 18.39 0.56
CA GLU A 26 -12.59 19.13 1.80
C GLU A 26 -11.37 19.26 2.72
N HIS A 27 -10.52 18.24 2.77
CA HIS A 27 -9.37 18.16 3.67
C HIS A 27 -8.11 17.63 2.95
N PRO A 28 -7.41 18.47 2.17
CA PRO A 28 -6.28 18.04 1.34
C PRO A 28 -5.15 17.32 2.09
N ASN A 29 -4.93 17.67 3.37
CA ASN A 29 -3.88 17.06 4.19
C ASN A 29 -4.20 15.63 4.66
N LEU A 30 -5.42 15.12 4.44
CA LEU A 30 -5.76 13.71 4.72
C LEU A 30 -4.89 12.73 3.94
N ILE A 31 -4.41 13.14 2.76
CA ILE A 31 -3.54 12.31 1.92
C ILE A 31 -2.23 11.86 2.59
N TYR A 32 -1.77 12.58 3.62
CA TYR A 32 -0.54 12.26 4.37
C TYR A 32 -0.83 11.66 5.76
N SER A 33 -2.10 11.38 6.06
CA SER A 33 -2.51 10.94 7.39
C SER A 33 -2.50 9.43 7.51
N ARG A 34 -2.07 8.95 8.68
CA ARG A 34 -2.01 7.53 9.05
C ARG A 34 -2.98 7.24 10.17
N TYR A 35 -3.74 6.16 10.03
CA TYR A 35 -4.52 5.59 11.13
C TYR A 35 -3.73 4.46 11.78
N ASP A 36 -3.72 4.41 13.12
CA ASP A 36 -3.12 3.32 13.90
C ASP A 36 -4.20 2.27 14.20
N TRP A 37 -4.06 1.08 13.62
CA TRP A 37 -4.94 -0.07 13.90
C TRP A 37 -4.59 -0.78 15.22
N GLY A 38 -3.56 -0.32 15.92
CA GLY A 38 -2.99 -0.92 17.11
C GLY A 38 -1.74 -1.76 16.80
N ASN A 39 -0.92 -2.02 17.82
CA ASN A 39 0.35 -2.76 17.68
C ASN A 39 1.31 -2.16 16.63
N ALA A 40 1.30 -0.84 16.48
CA ALA A 40 2.09 -0.10 15.49
C ALA A 40 1.76 -0.44 14.01
N ASP A 41 0.55 -0.94 13.74
CA ASP A 41 0.04 -1.15 12.39
C ASP A 41 -0.56 0.16 11.83
N PHE A 42 0.30 1.02 11.30
CA PHE A 42 -0.09 2.30 10.74
C PHE A 42 -0.40 2.22 9.24
N GLU A 43 -1.52 2.79 8.83
CA GLU A 43 -1.99 2.73 7.44
C GLU A 43 -2.42 4.10 6.89
N GLU A 44 -1.96 4.43 5.69
CA GLU A 44 -2.47 5.53 4.83
C GLU A 44 -3.54 5.02 3.85
N ALA A 45 -4.40 5.91 3.35
CA ALA A 45 -5.45 5.52 2.38
C ALA A 45 -4.88 4.85 1.11
N ILE A 46 -3.68 5.23 0.66
CA ILE A 46 -3.01 4.60 -0.50
C ILE A 46 -2.56 3.17 -0.19
N GLU A 47 -2.22 2.87 1.07
CA GLU A 47 -1.86 1.53 1.52
C GLU A 47 -3.10 0.62 1.56
N GLY A 48 -4.25 1.17 1.96
CA GLY A 48 -5.57 0.51 1.85
C GLY A 48 -5.93 0.12 0.42
N ALA A 49 -5.73 1.03 -0.53
CA ALA A 49 -5.88 0.73 -1.95
C ALA A 49 -4.86 -0.32 -2.42
N GLY A 50 -3.63 -0.22 -1.90
CA GLY A 50 -2.50 -1.11 -2.16
C GLY A 50 -2.80 -2.56 -1.83
N HIS A 51 -3.23 -2.88 -0.61
CA HIS A 51 -3.42 -4.28 -0.20
C HIS A 51 -4.72 -4.92 -0.71
N LEU A 52 -5.67 -4.12 -1.21
CA LEU A 52 -6.86 -4.61 -1.92
C LEU A 52 -6.74 -4.63 -3.45
N GLY A 53 -5.64 -4.13 -4.03
CA GLY A 53 -5.40 -4.19 -5.47
C GLY A 53 -6.15 -3.14 -6.26
N ASN A 54 -6.64 -2.10 -5.59
CA ASN A 54 -7.44 -1.05 -6.20
C ASN A 54 -6.55 -0.02 -6.89
N LYS A 55 -6.07 -0.40 -8.08
CA LYS A 55 -5.21 0.43 -8.95
C LYS A 55 -5.82 1.81 -9.24
N GLU A 56 -7.14 1.88 -9.37
CA GLU A 56 -7.84 3.15 -9.64
C GLU A 56 -7.67 4.16 -8.49
N ILE A 57 -7.93 3.74 -7.24
CA ILE A 57 -7.77 4.59 -6.06
C ILE A 57 -6.29 4.94 -5.85
N ALA A 58 -5.40 3.94 -5.97
CA ALA A 58 -3.97 4.17 -5.80
C ALA A 58 -3.45 5.21 -6.82
N ASN A 59 -3.77 5.06 -8.11
CA ASN A 59 -3.36 6.01 -9.15
C ASN A 59 -4.00 7.39 -8.96
N TYR A 60 -5.27 7.46 -8.50
CA TYR A 60 -5.89 8.73 -8.15
C TYR A 60 -5.11 9.43 -7.03
N LEU A 61 -4.84 8.75 -5.92
CA LEU A 61 -4.08 9.32 -4.79
C LEU A 61 -2.67 9.76 -5.23
N ILE A 62 -1.98 8.97 -6.07
CA ILE A 62 -0.68 9.34 -6.66
C ILE A 62 -0.81 10.63 -7.49
N SER A 63 -1.86 10.75 -8.30
CA SER A 63 -2.11 11.97 -9.09
C SER A 63 -2.34 13.22 -8.23
N GLN A 64 -2.75 13.04 -6.98
CA GLN A 64 -2.93 14.10 -5.99
C GLN A 64 -1.68 14.35 -5.12
N GLY A 65 -0.57 13.64 -5.38
CA GLY A 65 0.69 13.81 -4.65
C GLY A 65 0.90 12.89 -3.45
N ALA A 66 0.12 11.79 -3.35
CA ALA A 66 0.36 10.78 -2.32
C ALA A 66 1.77 10.18 -2.44
N ARG A 67 2.38 9.90 -1.28
CA ARG A 67 3.71 9.28 -1.22
C ARG A 67 3.55 7.78 -1.47
N VAL A 68 4.15 7.31 -2.55
CA VAL A 68 4.18 5.86 -2.84
C VAL A 68 5.13 5.14 -1.88
N ASN A 69 4.80 3.90 -1.57
CA ASN A 69 5.70 2.98 -0.89
C ASN A 69 5.98 1.74 -1.76
N LEU A 70 6.90 0.89 -1.32
CA LEU A 70 7.30 -0.31 -2.07
C LEU A 70 6.13 -1.28 -2.31
N PHE A 71 5.17 -1.36 -1.39
CA PHE A 71 4.02 -2.27 -1.46
C PHE A 71 3.01 -1.83 -2.54
N VAL A 72 2.69 -0.54 -2.59
CA VAL A 72 1.80 0.03 -3.61
C VAL A 72 2.47 -0.06 -4.99
N LEU A 73 3.76 0.26 -5.10
CA LEU A 73 4.51 0.09 -6.35
C LEU A 73 4.55 -1.37 -6.81
N THR A 74 4.66 -2.32 -5.86
CA THR A 74 4.60 -3.75 -6.16
C THR A 74 3.22 -4.15 -6.69
N MET A 75 2.14 -3.70 -6.06
CA MET A 75 0.77 -3.92 -6.54
C MET A 75 0.54 -3.32 -7.94
N LEU A 76 1.13 -2.16 -8.21
CA LEU A 76 1.04 -1.50 -9.52
C LEU A 76 1.93 -2.14 -10.59
N GLY A 77 2.73 -3.16 -10.27
CA GLY A 77 3.61 -3.85 -11.22
C GLY A 77 4.80 -3.00 -11.70
N LYS A 78 5.27 -2.06 -10.88
CA LYS A 78 6.40 -1.18 -11.21
C LYS A 78 7.75 -1.88 -11.01
N THR A 79 7.98 -2.96 -11.76
CA THR A 79 9.18 -3.81 -11.66
C THR A 79 10.46 -2.98 -11.72
N GLU A 80 10.52 -2.03 -12.65
CA GLU A 80 11.65 -1.13 -12.91
C GLU A 80 11.99 -0.20 -11.73
N LEU A 81 11.07 -0.02 -10.78
CA LEU A 81 11.29 0.74 -9.55
C LEU A 81 11.51 -0.18 -8.34
N VAL A 82 10.75 -1.27 -8.26
CA VAL A 82 10.77 -2.19 -7.10
C VAL A 82 12.06 -3.00 -7.05
N ARG A 83 12.51 -3.56 -8.18
CA ARG A 83 13.71 -4.42 -8.22
C ARG A 83 14.98 -3.68 -7.79
N PRO A 84 15.32 -2.49 -8.33
CA PRO A 84 16.52 -1.78 -7.91
C PRO A 84 16.52 -1.42 -6.42
N VAL A 85 15.36 -1.09 -5.84
CA VAL A 85 15.24 -0.82 -4.39
C VAL A 85 15.54 -2.08 -3.58
N LEU A 86 15.03 -3.24 -4.01
CA LEU A 86 15.30 -4.52 -3.34
C LEU A 86 16.75 -4.98 -3.53
N GLU A 87 17.39 -4.66 -4.64
CA GLU A 87 18.81 -4.94 -4.86
C GLU A 87 19.69 -4.06 -3.96
N ALA A 88 19.37 -2.76 -3.85
CA ALA A 88 20.07 -1.83 -2.97
C ALA A 88 19.86 -2.17 -1.48
N TYR A 89 18.67 -2.66 -1.11
CA TYR A 89 18.30 -2.96 0.27
C TYR A 89 17.65 -4.36 0.41
N PRO A 90 18.42 -5.46 0.31
CA PRO A 90 17.88 -6.82 0.22
C PRO A 90 16.96 -7.26 1.35
N LYS A 91 17.16 -6.72 2.57
CA LYS A 91 16.31 -7.06 3.73
C LYS A 91 14.86 -6.55 3.59
N LEU A 92 14.60 -5.57 2.73
CA LEU A 92 13.24 -5.04 2.49
C LEU A 92 12.30 -6.08 1.87
N ILE A 93 12.83 -7.16 1.28
CA ILE A 93 11.97 -8.22 0.75
C ILE A 93 11.08 -8.87 1.83
N PHE A 94 11.54 -8.87 3.09
CA PHE A 94 10.79 -9.40 4.23
C PHE A 94 10.06 -8.32 5.04
N ALA A 95 9.98 -7.09 4.50
CA ALA A 95 9.19 -6.03 5.12
C ALA A 95 7.70 -6.40 5.16
N LYS A 96 7.02 -5.84 6.17
CA LYS A 96 5.58 -6.01 6.37
C LYS A 96 4.88 -4.71 6.01
N GLY A 97 3.89 -4.78 5.14
CA GLY A 97 2.97 -3.68 4.89
C GLY A 97 1.88 -3.63 5.95
N ALA A 98 0.87 -2.78 5.71
CA ALA A 98 -0.33 -2.70 6.53
C ALA A 98 -0.92 -4.10 6.76
N HIS A 99 -1.36 -4.35 8.00
CA HIS A 99 -1.92 -5.62 8.46
C HIS A 99 -0.98 -6.83 8.32
N GLY A 100 0.31 -6.62 8.04
CA GLY A 100 1.26 -7.71 7.84
C GLY A 100 1.26 -8.31 6.43
N PHE A 101 0.60 -7.67 5.46
CA PHE A 101 0.65 -8.11 4.06
C PHE A 101 2.05 -7.88 3.46
N THR A 102 2.60 -8.91 2.83
CA THR A 102 3.96 -8.86 2.27
C THR A 102 3.94 -8.29 0.84
N LEU A 103 5.13 -8.07 0.27
CA LEU A 103 5.26 -7.73 -1.15
C LEU A 103 4.64 -8.80 -2.06
N LEU A 104 4.71 -10.08 -1.68
CA LEU A 104 4.13 -11.18 -2.44
C LEU A 104 2.60 -11.10 -2.51
N HIS A 105 1.95 -10.67 -1.42
CA HIS A 105 0.51 -10.39 -1.43
C HIS A 105 0.17 -9.31 -2.45
N HIS A 106 0.88 -8.18 -2.38
CA HIS A 106 0.67 -7.04 -3.25
C HIS A 106 0.89 -7.38 -4.72
N ALA A 107 1.94 -8.15 -5.04
CA ALA A 107 2.19 -8.61 -6.40
C ALA A 107 1.03 -9.48 -6.91
N LYS A 108 0.54 -10.41 -6.09
CA LYS A 108 -0.57 -11.32 -6.44
C LYS A 108 -1.87 -10.58 -6.70
N ILE A 109 -2.32 -9.77 -5.75
CA ILE A 109 -3.59 -9.02 -5.86
C ILE A 109 -3.53 -7.93 -6.94
N GLY A 110 -2.33 -7.43 -7.24
CA GLY A 110 -2.08 -6.50 -8.34
C GLY A 110 -1.98 -7.15 -9.72
N GLY A 111 -1.89 -8.48 -9.82
CA GLY A 111 -1.60 -9.17 -11.09
C GLY A 111 -0.23 -8.79 -11.67
N ALA A 112 0.75 -8.58 -10.79
CA ALA A 112 2.13 -8.23 -11.16
C ALA A 112 2.99 -9.50 -11.22
N ASP A 113 2.71 -10.37 -12.20
CA ASP A 113 3.28 -11.73 -12.29
C ASP A 113 4.81 -11.73 -12.28
N GLU A 114 5.45 -10.81 -13.00
CA GLU A 114 6.92 -10.69 -13.02
C GLU A 114 7.51 -10.40 -11.62
N LEU A 115 6.86 -9.54 -10.83
CA LEU A 115 7.29 -9.26 -9.46
C LEU A 115 6.93 -10.41 -8.54
N PHE A 116 5.80 -11.08 -8.76
CA PHE A 116 5.39 -12.25 -8.00
C PHE A 116 6.46 -13.35 -8.10
N ASP A 117 6.84 -13.73 -9.32
CA ASP A 117 7.87 -14.74 -9.59
C ASP A 117 9.22 -14.33 -9.00
N TYR A 118 9.65 -13.09 -9.25
CA TYR A 118 10.90 -12.55 -8.69
C TYR A 118 10.95 -12.64 -7.16
N LEU A 119 9.87 -12.28 -6.47
CA LEU A 119 9.80 -12.32 -5.01
C LEU A 119 9.86 -13.77 -4.48
N GLN A 120 9.22 -14.71 -5.17
CA GLN A 120 9.30 -16.14 -4.83
C GLN A 120 10.72 -16.68 -5.01
N ASP A 121 11.38 -16.35 -6.12
CA ASP A 121 12.77 -16.75 -6.42
C ASP A 121 13.75 -16.22 -5.37
N LYS A 122 13.49 -15.01 -4.84
CA LYS A 122 14.25 -14.43 -3.74
C LYS A 122 13.86 -14.97 -2.35
N GLY A 123 12.97 -15.96 -2.28
CA GLY A 123 12.66 -16.72 -1.08
C GLY A 123 11.47 -16.20 -0.25
N LEU A 124 10.72 -15.20 -0.73
CA LEU A 124 9.50 -14.76 -0.06
C LEU A 124 8.36 -15.73 -0.37
N LYS A 125 7.93 -16.51 0.65
CA LYS A 125 6.95 -17.60 0.49
C LYS A 125 5.55 -17.30 1.04
N LYS A 126 5.41 -16.26 1.86
CA LYS A 126 4.16 -15.95 2.57
C LYS A 126 3.59 -14.64 2.08
N THR A 127 2.28 -14.60 1.86
CA THR A 127 1.53 -13.38 1.54
C THR A 127 1.21 -12.55 2.80
N HIS A 128 1.21 -13.18 3.98
CA HIS A 128 0.87 -12.50 5.23
C HIS A 128 1.76 -12.97 6.38
N ILE A 129 2.23 -12.02 7.20
CA ILE A 129 3.02 -12.25 8.40
C ILE A 129 2.46 -11.38 9.52
N LYS A 130 1.96 -12.03 10.59
CA LYS A 130 1.34 -11.33 11.73
C LYS A 130 2.29 -10.27 12.32
N ILE A 131 1.74 -9.09 12.60
CA ILE A 131 2.35 -8.05 13.42
C ILE A 131 2.20 -8.47 14.89
N LYS A 132 3.30 -8.45 15.64
CA LYS A 132 3.37 -8.90 17.03
C LYS A 132 3.57 -7.71 17.95
#